data_AF-A0A4V2QW82-F1
#
_entry.id   AF-A0A4V2QW82-F1
#
_cell.length_a   1.000
_cell.length_b   1.000
_cell.length_c   1.000
_cell.angle_alpha   90.00
_cell.angle_beta   90.00
_cell.angle_gamma   90.00
#
_symmetry.space_group_name_H-M   'P 1'
#
loop_
_entity.id
_entity.type
_entity.pdbx_description
1 polymer ?
#
loop_
_entity_poly.entity_id
_entity_poly.type
_entity_poly.pdbx_seq_one_letter_code
_entity_poly.pdbx_strand_id
1 'polypeptide(L)' 'MSAFSKQPFQTVLCTFNRHEPNRNTVHWDGTHYTSTCLGCGKDIRRQAHKVWKEDTEKS' A
#
# COMPACT_ATOMS: atom_id res chain seq x y z
N MET A 1 15.13 17.30 3.69
CA MET A 1 15.44 15.91 3.28
C MET A 1 14.59 14.97 4.13
N SER A 2 13.41 14.57 3.65
CA SER A 2 12.57 13.64 4.41
C SER A 2 12.98 12.22 4.07
N ALA A 3 13.97 11.70 4.80
CA ALA A 3 14.33 10.30 4.75
C ALA A 3 13.12 9.48 5.22
N PHE A 4 12.38 8.92 4.26
CA PHE A 4 11.33 7.94 4.51
C PHE A 4 12.01 6.73 5.15
N SER A 5 12.00 6.70 6.48
CA SER A 5 12.38 5.56 7.29
C SER A 5 11.49 4.38 6.89
N LYS A 6 11.97 3.55 5.97
CA LYS A 6 11.42 2.22 5.67
C LYS A 6 11.44 1.43 6.99
N GLN A 7 10.31 1.41 7.70
CA GLN A 7 10.22 0.71 8.97
C GLN A 7 10.31 -0.80 8.72
N PRO A 8 11.26 -1.52 9.33
CA PRO A 8 11.54 -2.93 9.00
C PRO A 8 10.39 -3.89 9.37
N PHE A 9 9.53 -3.49 10.31
CA PHE A 9 8.36 -4.27 10.73
C PHE A 9 7.27 -4.39 9.65
N GLN A 10 7.24 -3.48 8.67
CA GLN A 10 6.23 -3.47 7.62
C GLN A 10 6.50 -4.53 6.54
N THR A 11 7.75 -4.99 6.39
CA THR A 11 8.16 -5.90 5.32
C THR A 11 7.62 -7.32 5.51
N VAL A 12 7.55 -7.83 6.74
CA VAL A 12 7.03 -9.18 7.02
C VAL A 12 5.51 -9.23 6.75
N LEU A 13 4.77 -8.17 7.11
CA LEU A 13 3.34 -8.07 6.86
C LEU A 13 3.02 -8.03 5.35
N CYS A 14 3.88 -7.41 4.55
CA CYS A 14 3.75 -7.40 3.09
C CYS A 14 3.75 -8.82 2.50
N THR A 15 4.55 -9.75 3.06
CA THR A 15 4.59 -11.16 2.64
C THR A 15 3.27 -11.89 2.92
N PHE A 16 2.52 -11.48 3.94
CA PHE A 16 1.15 -11.97 4.22
C PHE A 16 0.07 -11.18 3.47
N ASN A 17 0.45 -10.43 2.43
CA ASN A 17 -0.43 -9.55 1.65
C ASN A 17 -1.20 -8.52 2.50
N ARG A 18 -0.61 -8.13 3.64
CA ARG A 18 -1.10 -7.07 4.51
C ARG A 18 -0.23 -5.84 4.33
N HIS A 19 -0.76 -4.87 3.60
CA HIS A 19 -0.01 -3.67 3.26
C HIS A 19 -0.53 -2.45 4.02
N GLU A 20 0.34 -1.49 4.26
CA GLU A 20 -0.01 -0.21 4.88
C GLU A 20 0.10 0.91 3.85
N PRO A 21 -1.01 1.60 3.52
CA PRO A 21 -1.00 2.66 2.53
C PRO A 21 -0.28 3.90 3.03
N ASN A 22 0.42 4.57 2.13
CA ASN A 22 0.79 5.95 2.32
C ASN A 22 -0.45 6.83 2.16
N ARG A 23 -1.05 7.26 3.29
CA ARG A 23 -2.24 8.11 3.32
C ARG A 23 -2.12 9.41 2.53
N ASN A 24 -0.89 9.89 2.30
CA ASN A 24 -0.65 11.10 1.51
C ASN A 24 -0.71 10.85 -0.01
N THR A 25 -0.56 9.61 -0.47
CA THR A 25 -0.65 9.23 -1.89
C THR A 25 -1.90 8.42 -2.22
N VAL A 26 -2.77 8.19 -1.22
CA VAL A 26 -4.08 7.58 -1.43
C VAL A 26 -4.91 8.45 -2.37
N HIS A 27 -5.36 7.87 -3.47
CA HIS A 27 -6.29 8.48 -4.40
C HIS A 27 -7.36 7.49 -4.83
N TRP A 28 -8.41 7.98 -5.46
CA TRP A 28 -9.50 7.16 -6.01
C TRP A 28 -9.27 7.00 -7.51
N ASP A 29 -9.20 5.75 -8.00
CA ASP A 29 -8.94 5.43 -9.42
C ASP A 29 -10.23 5.36 -10.27
N GLY A 30 -11.39 5.52 -9.64
CA GLY A 30 -12.71 5.34 -10.27
C GLY A 30 -13.50 4.18 -9.69
N THR A 31 -12.84 3.16 -9.15
CA THR A 31 -13.47 1.92 -8.61
C THR A 31 -12.99 1.57 -7.21
N HIS A 32 -11.72 1.86 -6.90
CA HIS A 32 -11.09 1.56 -5.62
C HIS A 32 -10.17 2.72 -5.17
N TYR A 33 -9.84 2.72 -3.87
CA TYR A 33 -8.77 3.58 -3.38
C TYR A 33 -7.44 2.90 -3.65
N THR A 34 -6.54 3.58 -4.35
CA THR A 34 -5.19 3.12 -4.70
C THR A 34 -4.15 3.95 -3.95
N SER A 35 -3.00 3.35 -3.65
CA SER A 35 -1.90 3.96 -2.89
C SER A 35 -0.62 3.17 -3.08
N THR A 36 0.50 3.71 -2.62
CA THR A 36 1.75 2.97 -2.48
C THR A 36 1.91 2.44 -1.05
N CYS A 37 2.42 1.23 -0.89
CA CYS A 37 2.73 0.64 0.41
C CYS A 37 3.96 1.31 1.05
N LEU A 38 3.86 1.71 2.32
CA LEU A 38 4.97 2.32 3.07
C LEU A 38 6.09 1.32 3.40
N GLY A 39 5.79 0.03 3.45
CA GLY A 39 6.75 -1.04 3.74
C GLY A 39 7.53 -1.49 2.51
N CYS A 40 6.83 -2.07 1.54
CA CYS A 40 7.45 -2.68 0.36
C CYS A 40 7.51 -1.74 -0.85
N GLY A 41 6.82 -0.60 -0.84
CA GLY A 41 6.80 0.33 -1.98
C GLY A 41 5.94 -0.12 -3.17
N LYS A 42 5.22 -1.23 -3.07
CA LYS A 42 4.33 -1.71 -4.14
C LYS A 42 3.06 -0.88 -4.24
N ASP A 43 2.47 -0.85 -5.43
CA ASP A 43 1.11 -0.34 -5.63
C ASP A 43 0.11 -1.26 -4.94
N ILE A 44 -0.80 -0.67 -4.17
CA ILE A 44 -1.81 -1.36 -3.38
C ILE A 44 -3.16 -0.69 -3.56
N ARG A 45 -4.22 -1.51 -3.54
CA ARG A 45 -5.61 -1.06 -3.58
C ARG A 45 -6.38 -1.50 -2.36
N ARG A 46 -7.34 -0.68 -1.95
CA ARG A 46 -8.23 -0.96 -0.83
C ARG A 46 -9.36 -1.87 -1.28
N GLN A 47 -9.28 -3.16 -0.91
CA GLN A 47 -10.35 -4.12 -1.19
C GLN A 47 -11.53 -4.03 -0.21
N ALA A 48 -11.27 -3.65 1.05
CA ALA A 48 -12.31 -3.52 2.07
C ALA A 48 -11.94 -2.46 3.13
N HIS A 49 -12.83 -2.25 4.10
CA HIS A 49 -12.56 -1.30 5.17
C HIS A 49 -11.26 -1.67 5.93
N LYS A 50 -10.24 -0.82 5.83
CA LYS A 50 -8.88 -1.01 6.38
C LYS A 50 -8.08 -2.18 5.78
N VAL A 51 -8.56 -2.82 4.72
CA VAL A 51 -7.86 -3.92 4.04
C VAL A 51 -7.25 -3.41 2.75
N TRP A 52 -5.92 -3.33 2.73
CA TRP A 52 -5.13 -2.94 1.55
C TRP A 52 -4.32 -4.14 1.06
N LYS A 53 -4.45 -4.43 -0.23
CA LYS A 53 -3.76 -5.53 -0.90
C LYS A 53 -3.00 -5.04 -2.11
N GLU A 54 -2.03 -5.82 -2.55
CA GLU A 54 -1.29 -5.57 -3.79
C GLU A 54 -2.26 -5.37 -4.97
N ASP A 55 -2.01 -4.31 -5.74
CA ASP A 55 -2.75 -4.04 -6.96
C ASP A 55 -2.17 -4.87 -8.12
N THR A 56 -2.80 -6.01 -8.38
CA THR A 56 -2.36 -6.98 -9.39
C THR A 56 -2.92 -6.68 -10.79
N GLU A 57 -3.71 -5.62 -10.97
CA GLU A 57 -4.47 -5.37 -12.20
C GLU A 57 -3.82 -4.40 -13.19
N LYS A 58 -2.55 -4.02 -12.97
CA LYS A 58 -1.71 -3.51 -14.07
C LYS A 58 -1.20 -4.70 -14.89
N SER A 59 -1.90 -5.08 -15.94
CA SER A 59 -1.39 -5.95 -17.03
C SER A 59 -1.71 -5.33 -18.38
#